data_AF-A0A4D6MND5-F1
#
_entry.id   AF-A0A4D6MND5-F1
#
_cell.length_a   1.000
_cell.length_b   1.000
_cell.length_c   1.000
_cell.angle_alpha   90.00
_cell.angle_beta   90.00
_cell.angle_gamma   90.00
#
_symmetry.space_group_name_H-M   'P 1'
#
loop_
_entity.id
_entity.type
_entity.pdbx_description
1 polymer ?
#
loop_
_entity_poly.entity_id
_entity_poly.type
_entity_poly.pdbx_seq_one_letter_code
_entity_poly.pdbx_strand_id
1 'polypeptide(L)'
;MPPPTPPSASSSRTLRPPKNPPHHPHPRRRIHPLPPLLRHLPPLLHLSRRLSPCRHRLRGLPPQPRTPPPGRLRRRPRRPPLGPGPSLAPRPRGLLQVLPLGKQRGGNIAYFATLCALDHDLSPLKILGIFMNVPYFSGSQRSDSELRLVNDRILPLPANDLMWSLSLPEGADRDHVYCNPTAAESAYGNKIGRLPACFINGYGGDPLVDKQKEFAKILEARGVRVEKRFVEDGYHAVEIFDETKALALAQNIKNFVLSLTSEFSN
;
A
#
# COMPACT_ATOMS: atom_id res chain seq x y z
N MET A 1 2.98 54.35 67.70
CA MET A 1 4.01 53.34 67.40
C MET A 1 4.72 53.77 66.12
N PRO A 2 6.06 53.87 66.09
CA PRO A 2 6.79 54.17 64.86
C PRO A 2 6.86 52.93 63.95
N PRO A 3 6.95 53.08 62.62
CA PRO A 3 7.12 51.95 61.72
C PRO A 3 8.55 51.37 61.83
N PRO A 4 8.74 50.06 61.63
CA PRO A 4 10.05 49.43 61.79
C PRO A 4 10.98 49.73 60.61
N THR A 5 12.24 50.04 60.95
CA THR A 5 13.39 50.16 60.05
C THR A 5 13.70 48.84 59.32
N PRO A 6 14.14 48.89 58.04
CA PRO A 6 14.48 47.69 57.27
C PRO A 6 15.86 47.13 57.66
N PRO A 7 16.07 45.80 57.60
CA PRO A 7 17.37 45.21 57.90
C PRO A 7 18.35 45.30 56.72
N SER A 8 19.62 45.46 57.11
CA SER A 8 20.82 45.64 56.31
C SER A 8 21.18 44.44 55.42
N ALA A 9 21.73 44.76 54.24
CA ALA A 9 22.35 43.85 53.31
C ALA A 9 23.51 43.04 53.94
N SER A 10 23.54 41.73 53.70
CA SER A 10 24.73 40.91 53.95
C SER A 10 25.03 39.95 52.78
N SER A 11 26.23 40.15 52.25
CA SER A 11 27.15 39.20 51.63
C SER A 11 26.65 38.25 50.52
N SER A 12 26.96 38.67 49.29
CA SER A 12 27.06 37.83 48.10
C SER A 12 27.98 36.61 48.32
N ARG A 13 27.39 35.41 48.35
CA ARG A 13 28.10 34.13 48.30
C ARG A 13 28.12 33.65 46.84
N THR A 14 29.30 33.68 46.22
CA THR A 14 29.54 33.14 44.88
C THR A 14 29.34 31.62 44.87
N LEU A 15 28.21 31.17 44.31
CA LEU A 15 27.95 29.77 44.01
C LEU A 15 28.78 29.35 42.78
N ARG A 16 29.76 28.45 42.98
CA ARG A 16 30.42 27.74 41.87
C ARG A 16 29.41 26.77 41.23
N PRO A 17 29.42 26.59 39.89
CA PRO A 17 28.56 25.62 39.24
C PRO A 17 28.96 24.18 39.62
N PRO A 18 28.01 23.22 39.64
CA PRO A 18 28.28 21.85 40.02
C PRO A 18 29.21 21.16 39.00
N LYS A 19 30.16 20.37 39.51
CA LYS A 19 31.05 19.52 38.71
C LYS A 19 30.23 18.39 38.05
N ASN A 20 30.41 18.18 36.75
CA ASN A 20 29.83 17.03 36.03
C ASN A 20 30.28 15.70 36.69
N PRO A 21 29.38 14.70 36.82
CA PRO A 21 29.74 13.38 37.30
C PRO A 21 30.62 12.63 36.29
N PRO A 22 31.44 11.67 36.72
CA PRO A 22 32.35 10.95 35.84
C PRO A 22 31.60 10.04 34.86
N HIS A 23 32.07 10.00 33.62
CA HIS A 23 31.57 9.08 32.59
C HIS A 23 31.85 7.63 32.98
N HIS A 24 30.79 6.86 33.23
CA HIS A 24 30.87 5.40 33.30
C HIS A 24 30.86 4.82 31.88
N PRO A 25 31.78 3.91 31.51
CA PRO A 25 31.73 3.25 30.22
C PRO A 25 30.56 2.26 30.18
N HIS A 26 29.71 2.36 29.16
CA HIS A 26 28.64 1.40 28.91
C HIS A 26 29.21 -0.01 28.66
N PRO A 27 28.61 -1.08 29.21
CA PRO A 27 29.03 -2.44 28.90
C PRO A 27 28.71 -2.76 27.44
N ARG A 28 29.71 -3.27 26.70
CA ARG A 28 29.54 -3.76 25.33
C ARG A 28 28.48 -4.86 25.31
N ARG A 29 27.36 -4.63 24.61
CA ARG A 29 26.36 -5.67 24.32
C ARG A 29 27.02 -6.82 23.57
N ARG A 30 27.06 -8.01 24.17
CA ARG A 30 27.36 -9.25 23.45
C ARG A 30 26.21 -9.51 22.48
N ILE A 31 26.52 -9.54 21.18
CA ILE A 31 25.60 -9.96 20.14
C ILE A 31 25.53 -11.49 20.21
N HIS A 32 24.37 -12.03 20.59
CA HIS A 32 24.09 -13.46 20.43
C HIS A 32 23.72 -13.72 18.96
N PRO A 33 24.19 -14.82 18.34
CA PRO A 33 23.82 -15.16 16.97
C PRO A 33 22.33 -15.56 16.90
N LEU A 34 21.66 -15.12 15.83
CA LEU A 34 20.29 -15.50 15.48
C LEU A 34 20.17 -17.02 15.25
N PRO A 35 19.05 -17.66 15.63
CA PRO A 35 18.81 -19.08 15.39
C PRO A 35 18.67 -19.42 13.89
N PRO A 36 19.04 -20.64 13.46
CA PRO A 36 19.19 -21.00 12.06
C PRO A 36 17.85 -21.40 11.44
N LEU A 37 16.97 -20.44 11.15
CA LEU A 37 15.74 -20.66 10.35
C LEU A 37 15.44 -19.50 9.38
N LEU A 38 16.48 -18.88 8.83
CA LEU A 38 16.37 -17.78 7.86
C LEU A 38 17.39 -17.90 6.70
N ARG A 39 17.68 -19.14 6.26
CA ARG A 39 18.61 -19.41 5.15
C ARG A 39 17.96 -19.63 3.78
N HIS A 40 16.63 -19.55 3.65
CA HIS A 40 15.94 -19.88 2.38
C HIS A 40 14.94 -18.83 1.88
N LEU A 41 15.25 -17.54 2.02
CA LEU A 41 14.56 -16.49 1.27
C LEU A 41 15.51 -15.93 0.18
N PRO A 42 15.11 -15.88 -1.10
CA PRO A 42 15.94 -15.31 -2.14
C PRO A 42 16.04 -13.78 -1.97
N PRO A 43 17.21 -13.17 -2.24
CA PRO A 43 17.37 -11.73 -2.12
C PRO A 43 16.71 -11.02 -3.32
N LEU A 44 15.60 -10.32 -3.08
CA LEU A 44 15.01 -9.40 -4.05
C LEU A 44 15.32 -7.95 -3.66
N LEU A 45 16.55 -7.50 -3.91
CA LEU A 45 16.89 -6.08 -3.96
C LEU A 45 18.10 -5.86 -4.90
N HIS A 46 17.82 -5.54 -6.16
CA HIS A 46 18.66 -4.66 -6.96
C HIS A 46 17.82 -4.00 -8.05
N LEU A 47 17.25 -2.83 -7.77
CA LEU A 47 16.74 -1.93 -8.79
C LEU A 47 17.56 -0.63 -8.73
N SER A 48 18.66 -0.63 -9.46
CA SER A 48 19.46 0.58 -9.67
C SER A 48 18.77 1.49 -10.67
N ARG A 49 18.57 2.74 -10.27
CA ARG A 49 18.17 3.88 -11.10
C ARG A 49 19.00 3.93 -12.41
N ARG A 50 18.34 3.94 -13.57
CA ARG A 50 18.75 4.72 -14.75
C ARG A 50 17.52 5.12 -15.57
N LEU A 51 17.14 6.38 -15.46
CA LEU A 51 16.33 7.08 -16.45
C LEU A 51 17.28 7.69 -17.49
N SER A 52 17.07 7.43 -18.78
CA SER A 52 17.39 8.33 -19.91
C SER A 52 17.10 7.69 -21.29
N PRO A 53 16.90 8.49 -22.36
CA PRO A 53 15.80 8.32 -23.31
C PRO A 53 16.15 7.64 -24.64
N CYS A 54 15.10 7.19 -25.33
CA CYS A 54 15.09 6.64 -26.68
C CYS A 54 15.81 7.52 -27.71
N ARG A 55 16.71 6.94 -28.50
CA ARG A 55 16.93 7.28 -29.93
C ARG A 55 17.35 6.05 -30.74
N HIS A 56 16.77 5.95 -31.93
CA HIS A 56 16.98 4.91 -32.94
C HIS A 56 18.42 4.84 -33.48
N ARG A 57 18.90 3.61 -33.75
CA ARG A 57 19.65 3.28 -34.98
C ARG A 57 19.71 1.75 -35.21
N LEU A 58 19.31 1.34 -36.42
CA LEU A 58 19.41 -0.02 -36.97
C LEU A 58 20.86 -0.43 -37.26
N ARG A 59 21.24 -1.67 -36.95
CA ARG A 59 22.36 -2.52 -37.49
C ARG A 59 22.38 -3.82 -36.67
N GLY A 60 22.48 -5.03 -37.17
CA GLY A 60 22.48 -5.67 -38.49
C GLY A 60 22.38 -7.18 -38.20
N LEU A 61 21.59 -7.94 -38.97
CA LEU A 61 21.39 -9.38 -38.77
C LEU A 61 22.56 -10.19 -39.37
N PRO A 62 22.97 -11.32 -38.75
CA PRO A 62 24.02 -12.19 -39.28
C PRO A 62 23.53 -13.03 -40.48
N PRO A 63 24.43 -13.53 -41.34
CA PRO A 63 24.08 -14.14 -42.62
C PRO A 63 23.49 -15.55 -42.47
N GLN A 64 22.57 -15.88 -43.38
CA GLN A 64 21.90 -17.19 -43.48
C GLN A 64 22.80 -18.27 -44.08
N PRO A 65 22.67 -19.55 -43.67
CA PRO A 65 23.40 -20.67 -44.27
C PRO A 65 22.81 -21.09 -45.62
N ARG A 66 23.70 -21.58 -46.50
CA ARG A 66 23.45 -21.96 -47.89
C ARG A 66 22.59 -23.24 -48.00
N THR A 67 21.65 -23.24 -48.93
CA THR A 67 20.81 -24.39 -49.31
C THR A 67 21.55 -25.41 -50.19
N PRO A 68 21.44 -26.74 -49.95
CA PRO A 68 21.93 -27.77 -50.86
C PRO A 68 20.92 -28.09 -52.00
N PRO A 69 21.35 -28.75 -53.09
CA PRO A 69 20.58 -28.85 -54.34
C PRO A 69 19.41 -29.86 -54.27
N PRO A 70 18.41 -29.76 -55.18
CA PRO A 70 17.18 -30.53 -55.08
C PRO A 70 17.38 -32.00 -55.50
N GLY A 71 17.24 -32.91 -54.53
CA GLY A 71 17.03 -34.34 -54.76
C GLY A 71 15.58 -34.65 -55.15
N ARG A 72 15.40 -35.57 -56.09
CA ARG A 72 14.11 -35.98 -56.68
C ARG A 72 13.06 -36.39 -55.63
N LEU A 73 11.99 -35.61 -55.50
CA LEU A 73 10.81 -35.95 -54.70
C LEU A 73 9.90 -36.93 -55.46
N ARG A 74 9.76 -38.15 -54.91
CA ARG A 74 8.68 -39.09 -55.27
C ARG A 74 7.33 -38.48 -54.89
N ARG A 75 6.37 -38.49 -55.83
CA ARG A 75 4.99 -37.99 -55.65
C ARG A 75 4.29 -38.71 -54.49
N ARG A 76 3.84 -37.98 -53.47
CA ARG A 76 2.84 -38.43 -52.50
C ARG A 76 1.42 -38.08 -53.00
N PRO A 77 0.40 -38.91 -52.74
CA PRO A 77 -0.96 -38.65 -53.20
C PRO A 77 -1.58 -37.44 -52.49
N ARG A 78 -2.35 -36.64 -53.24
CA ARG A 78 -3.07 -35.45 -52.76
C ARG A 78 -4.15 -35.85 -51.75
N ARG A 79 -4.18 -35.20 -50.58
CA ARG A 79 -5.37 -35.19 -49.70
C ARG A 79 -6.43 -34.26 -50.28
N PRO A 80 -7.73 -34.55 -50.13
CA PRO A 80 -8.80 -33.64 -50.56
C PRO A 80 -8.81 -32.36 -49.70
N PRO A 81 -9.28 -31.22 -50.25
CA PRO A 81 -9.28 -29.96 -49.52
C PRO A 81 -10.30 -30.01 -48.36
N LEU A 82 -9.83 -29.61 -47.18
CA LEU A 82 -10.70 -29.32 -46.04
C LEU A 82 -11.55 -28.09 -46.41
N GLY A 83 -12.88 -28.24 -46.33
CA GLY A 83 -13.82 -27.12 -46.51
C GLY A 83 -13.57 -26.02 -45.46
N PRO A 84 -14.10 -24.81 -45.69
CA PRO A 84 -13.92 -23.70 -44.76
C PRO A 84 -14.49 -24.10 -43.39
N GLY A 85 -13.60 -24.23 -42.41
CA GLY A 85 -13.98 -24.42 -41.01
C GLY A 85 -14.85 -23.25 -40.55
N PRO A 86 -15.68 -23.46 -39.51
CA PRO A 86 -16.56 -22.41 -39.02
C PRO A 86 -15.73 -21.16 -38.72
N SER A 87 -16.13 -20.04 -39.34
CA SER A 87 -15.58 -18.73 -39.06
C SER A 87 -15.65 -18.51 -37.56
N LEU A 88 -14.47 -18.43 -36.92
CA LEU A 88 -14.39 -17.95 -35.56
C LEU A 88 -14.84 -16.49 -35.63
N ALA A 89 -16.13 -16.25 -35.33
CA ALA A 89 -16.61 -14.91 -35.07
C ALA A 89 -15.61 -14.23 -34.12
N PRO A 90 -15.19 -12.99 -34.40
CA PRO A 90 -14.26 -12.29 -33.52
C PRO A 90 -14.88 -12.29 -32.13
N ARG A 91 -14.20 -12.93 -31.16
CA ARG A 91 -14.62 -12.86 -29.76
C ARG A 91 -14.84 -11.37 -29.43
N PRO A 92 -15.96 -10.99 -28.78
CA PRO A 92 -16.10 -9.62 -28.33
C PRO A 92 -14.83 -9.27 -27.55
N ARG A 93 -14.17 -8.17 -27.91
CA ARG A 93 -12.95 -7.71 -27.25
C ARG A 93 -13.29 -7.55 -25.77
N GLY A 94 -12.97 -8.56 -24.98
CA GLY A 94 -13.39 -8.68 -23.59
C GLY A 94 -12.89 -7.46 -22.84
N LEU A 95 -13.81 -6.76 -22.20
CA LEU A 95 -13.51 -5.68 -21.29
C LEU A 95 -12.50 -6.20 -20.24
N LEU A 96 -11.30 -5.63 -20.20
CA LEU A 96 -10.31 -6.00 -19.19
C LEU A 96 -10.66 -5.28 -17.89
N GLN A 97 -11.08 -6.04 -16.89
CA GLN A 97 -11.44 -5.55 -15.57
C GLN A 97 -10.22 -5.62 -14.67
N VAL A 98 -9.82 -4.50 -14.06
CA VAL A 98 -8.72 -4.46 -13.10
C VAL A 98 -9.25 -4.04 -11.74
N LEU A 99 -8.87 -4.78 -10.71
CA LEU A 99 -9.17 -4.48 -9.31
C LEU A 99 -7.85 -4.16 -8.61
N PRO A 100 -7.56 -2.87 -8.33
CA PRO A 100 -6.43 -2.51 -7.51
C PRO A 100 -6.56 -3.18 -6.13
N LEU A 101 -5.67 -4.13 -5.87
CA LEU A 101 -5.57 -4.88 -4.62
C LEU A 101 -4.41 -4.28 -3.82
N GLY A 102 -4.71 -3.75 -2.65
CA GLY A 102 -3.74 -3.10 -1.79
C GLY A 102 -3.83 -3.59 -0.35
N LYS A 103 -2.70 -4.02 0.21
CA LYS A 103 -2.56 -4.34 1.64
C LYS A 103 -1.71 -3.27 2.34
N GLN A 104 -2.13 -2.81 3.52
CA GLN A 104 -1.43 -1.76 4.27
C GLN A 104 -1.18 -0.50 3.41
N ARG A 105 0.09 -0.09 3.28
CA ARG A 105 0.53 1.00 2.40
C ARG A 105 0.09 0.80 0.95
N GLY A 106 0.03 -0.45 0.50
CA GLY A 106 -0.53 -0.80 -0.81
C GLY A 106 -2.00 -0.43 -0.95
N GLY A 107 -2.78 -0.47 0.13
CA GLY A 107 -4.18 -0.01 0.15
C GLY A 107 -4.29 1.50 -0.06
N ASN A 108 -3.45 2.28 0.62
CA ASN A 108 -3.33 3.72 0.41
C ASN A 108 -2.92 4.06 -1.03
N ILE A 109 -1.90 3.35 -1.56
CA ILE A 109 -1.45 3.52 -2.95
C ILE A 109 -2.56 3.14 -3.94
N ALA A 110 -3.27 2.03 -3.73
CA ALA A 110 -4.37 1.61 -4.61
C ALA A 110 -5.49 2.66 -4.67
N TYR A 111 -5.82 3.27 -3.54
CA TYR A 111 -6.75 4.39 -3.47
C TYR A 111 -6.28 5.59 -4.28
N PHE A 112 -5.07 6.11 -4.04
CA PHE A 112 -4.56 7.27 -4.78
C PHE A 112 -4.30 6.99 -6.26
N ALA A 113 -3.83 5.79 -6.60
CA ALA A 113 -3.67 5.37 -7.99
C ALA A 113 -5.02 5.37 -8.72
N THR A 114 -6.08 4.89 -8.07
CA THR A 114 -7.43 4.91 -8.67
C THR A 114 -7.97 6.31 -8.79
N LEU A 115 -7.77 7.17 -7.77
CA LEU A 115 -8.07 8.59 -7.90
C LEU A 115 -7.35 9.16 -9.13
N CYS A 116 -6.02 9.04 -9.24
CA CYS A 116 -5.29 9.52 -10.41
C CYS A 116 -5.86 8.97 -11.73
N ALA A 117 -6.20 7.69 -11.78
CA ALA A 117 -6.74 7.04 -12.97
C ALA A 117 -8.07 7.63 -13.46
N LEU A 118 -8.87 8.26 -12.59
CA LEU A 118 -10.13 8.93 -12.97
C LEU A 118 -9.94 10.16 -13.87
N ASP A 119 -8.71 10.66 -14.01
CA ASP A 119 -8.37 11.79 -14.90
C ASP A 119 -7.89 11.31 -16.28
N HIS A 120 -7.86 10.00 -16.52
CA HIS A 120 -7.34 9.41 -17.74
C HIS A 120 -8.38 8.50 -18.41
N ASP A 121 -8.38 8.45 -19.74
CA ASP A 121 -9.13 7.43 -20.48
C ASP A 121 -8.35 6.11 -20.43
N LEU A 122 -8.91 5.13 -19.74
CA LEU A 122 -8.32 3.80 -19.58
C LEU A 122 -8.80 2.82 -20.66
N SER A 123 -9.66 3.23 -21.59
CA SER A 123 -10.27 2.34 -22.58
C SER A 123 -9.22 1.50 -23.33
N PRO A 124 -9.43 0.18 -23.47
CA PRO A 124 -10.65 -0.57 -23.16
C PRO A 124 -10.73 -1.09 -21.70
N LEU A 125 -9.82 -0.70 -20.81
CA LEU A 125 -9.80 -1.15 -19.41
C LEU A 125 -10.84 -0.39 -18.57
N LYS A 126 -11.51 -1.11 -17.67
CA LYS A 126 -12.39 -0.52 -16.65
C LYS A 126 -12.01 -1.02 -15.26
N ILE A 127 -11.90 -0.09 -14.32
CA ILE A 127 -11.71 -0.41 -12.91
C ILE A 127 -13.09 -0.59 -12.29
N LEU A 128 -13.43 -1.81 -11.88
CA LEU A 128 -14.75 -2.11 -11.33
C LEU A 128 -14.84 -1.92 -9.82
N GLY A 129 -13.70 -1.97 -9.14
CA GLY A 129 -13.64 -1.78 -7.71
C GLY A 129 -12.22 -1.78 -7.18
N ILE A 130 -12.07 -1.34 -5.94
CA ILE A 130 -10.80 -1.25 -5.21
C ILE A 130 -10.92 -2.16 -4.00
N PHE A 131 -9.92 -3.00 -3.78
CA PHE A 131 -9.84 -3.81 -2.58
C PHE A 131 -8.70 -3.32 -1.69
N MET A 132 -9.06 -2.93 -0.47
CA MET A 132 -8.15 -2.37 0.51
C MET A 132 -8.19 -3.20 1.78
N ASN A 133 -7.12 -3.94 2.03
CA ASN A 133 -6.95 -4.71 3.26
C ASN A 133 -6.05 -3.95 4.23
N VAL A 134 -6.58 -3.65 5.41
CA VAL A 134 -5.96 -2.81 6.45
C VAL A 134 -5.32 -1.54 5.87
N PRO A 135 -6.05 -0.71 5.09
CA PRO A 135 -5.44 0.43 4.40
C PRO A 135 -4.77 1.38 5.38
N TYR A 136 -3.59 1.86 4.99
CA TYR A 136 -2.72 2.61 5.87
C TYR A 136 -3.05 4.11 5.83
N PHE A 137 -3.75 4.58 6.85
CA PHE A 137 -4.13 5.98 7.07
C PHE A 137 -3.83 6.36 8.52
N SER A 138 -3.46 7.62 8.77
CA SER A 138 -3.22 8.16 10.10
C SER A 138 -3.64 9.64 10.15
N GLY A 139 -3.20 10.39 11.14
CA GLY A 139 -3.45 11.82 11.29
C GLY A 139 -2.61 12.38 12.43
N SER A 140 -2.41 13.70 12.48
CA SER A 140 -1.63 14.30 13.58
C SER A 140 -2.32 14.03 14.92
N GLN A 141 -3.64 14.19 14.96
CA GLN A 141 -4.46 13.78 16.10
C GLN A 141 -4.58 12.25 16.19
N ARG A 142 -4.32 11.72 17.40
CA ARG A 142 -4.38 10.28 17.66
C ARG A 142 -5.81 9.80 17.77
N SER A 143 -6.10 8.65 17.17
CA SER A 143 -7.35 7.94 17.43
C SER A 143 -7.31 7.15 18.74
N ASP A 144 -8.48 6.72 19.21
CA ASP A 144 -8.59 5.87 20.40
C ASP A 144 -7.86 4.53 20.21
N SER A 145 -7.90 3.95 19.01
CA SER A 145 -7.15 2.76 18.66
C SER A 145 -5.63 2.97 18.72
N GLU A 146 -5.13 4.10 18.23
CA GLU A 146 -3.69 4.43 18.31
C GLU A 146 -3.24 4.61 19.77
N LEU A 147 -4.08 5.23 20.62
CA LEU A 147 -3.81 5.42 22.05
C LEU A 147 -3.91 4.13 22.86
N ARG A 148 -4.88 3.28 22.54
CA ARG A 148 -5.06 1.97 23.18
C ARG A 148 -3.94 1.00 22.82
N LEU A 149 -3.35 1.13 21.64
CA LEU A 149 -2.36 0.21 21.06
C LEU A 149 -0.99 0.87 20.85
N VAL A 150 -0.62 1.84 21.70
CA VAL A 150 0.66 2.59 21.58
C VAL A 150 1.88 1.69 21.45
N ASN A 151 1.89 0.60 22.22
CA ASN A 151 2.99 -0.38 22.28
C ASN A 151 2.71 -1.64 21.46
N ASP A 152 1.88 -1.54 20.40
CA ASP A 152 1.61 -2.68 19.52
C ASP A 152 2.90 -3.30 18.99
N ARG A 153 2.91 -4.63 18.84
CA ARG A 153 4.12 -5.38 18.48
C ARG A 153 4.43 -5.31 16.98
N ILE A 154 3.42 -5.08 16.16
CA ILE A 154 3.55 -5.03 14.70
C ILE A 154 3.71 -3.59 14.23
N LEU A 155 2.92 -2.67 14.81
CA LEU A 155 2.85 -1.27 14.41
C LEU A 155 2.87 -0.32 15.63
N PRO A 156 3.95 -0.30 16.43
CA PRO A 156 4.06 0.61 17.56
C PRO A 156 4.03 2.07 17.08
N LEU A 157 3.44 2.96 17.89
CA LEU A 157 3.15 4.33 17.47
C LEU A 157 4.40 5.12 17.00
N PRO A 158 5.58 5.03 17.64
CA PRO A 158 6.79 5.68 17.16
C PRO A 158 7.26 5.17 15.79
N ALA A 159 7.05 3.88 15.49
CA ALA A 159 7.39 3.32 14.18
C ALA A 159 6.40 3.79 13.10
N ASN A 160 5.12 3.92 13.45
CA ASN A 160 4.12 4.52 12.57
C ASN A 160 4.48 5.99 12.24
N ASP A 161 4.85 6.78 13.25
CA ASP A 161 5.26 8.18 13.05
C ASP A 161 6.46 8.30 12.13
N LEU A 162 7.49 7.48 12.37
CA LEU A 162 8.69 7.44 11.54
C LEU A 162 8.37 7.02 10.10
N MET A 163 7.48 6.03 9.91
CA MET A 163 7.05 5.60 8.58
C MET A 163 6.43 6.76 7.80
N TRP A 164 5.57 7.55 8.44
CA TRP A 164 4.97 8.72 7.80
C TRP A 164 5.98 9.83 7.53
N SER A 165 6.88 10.14 8.48
CA SER A 165 7.89 11.18 8.27
C SER A 165 8.83 10.85 7.10
N LEU A 166 9.07 9.56 6.83
CA LEU A 166 9.88 9.11 5.69
C LEU A 166 9.11 9.04 4.37
N SER A 167 7.77 8.97 4.43
CA SER A 167 6.92 8.77 3.24
C SER A 167 6.31 10.08 2.71
N LEU A 168 6.16 11.07 3.58
CA LEU A 168 5.54 12.35 3.24
C LEU A 168 6.58 13.34 2.67
N PRO A 169 6.13 14.36 1.91
CA PRO A 169 7.01 15.44 1.47
C PRO A 169 7.75 16.09 2.64
N GLU A 170 8.95 16.61 2.38
CA GLU A 170 9.72 17.31 3.40
C GLU A 170 8.93 18.50 3.97
N GLY A 171 8.89 18.60 5.30
CA GLY A 171 8.12 19.63 6.02
C GLY A 171 6.62 19.36 6.16
N ALA A 172 6.08 18.31 5.54
CA ALA A 172 4.68 17.93 5.73
C ALA A 172 4.48 17.17 7.05
N ASP A 173 3.36 17.44 7.72
CA ASP A 173 2.90 16.69 8.89
C ASP A 173 1.93 15.56 8.50
N ARG A 174 1.41 14.84 9.49
CA ARG A 174 0.51 13.70 9.27
C ARG A 174 -0.91 14.12 8.88
N ASP A 175 -1.24 15.41 8.83
CA ASP A 175 -2.48 15.92 8.25
C ASP A 175 -2.35 16.24 6.74
N HIS A 176 -1.22 15.85 6.13
CA HIS A 176 -1.08 15.84 4.68
C HIS A 176 -2.10 14.90 4.01
N VAL A 177 -2.56 15.28 2.82
CA VAL A 177 -3.60 14.57 2.05
C VAL A 177 -3.29 13.10 1.76
N TYR A 178 -2.02 12.70 1.75
CA TYR A 178 -1.60 11.31 1.54
C TYR A 178 -1.69 10.43 2.81
N CYS A 179 -1.76 11.05 3.98
CA CYS A 179 -1.79 10.37 5.28
C CYS A 179 -3.17 10.42 5.92
N ASN A 180 -3.79 11.61 5.96
CA ASN A 180 -5.05 11.83 6.66
C ASN A 180 -6.25 11.75 5.71
N PRO A 181 -7.21 10.83 5.97
CA PRO A 181 -8.36 10.65 5.09
C PRO A 181 -9.28 11.87 5.04
N THR A 182 -9.38 12.65 6.13
CA THR A 182 -10.19 13.87 6.20
C THR A 182 -9.54 15.02 5.43
N ALA A 183 -8.20 15.10 5.45
CA ALA A 183 -7.47 16.01 4.58
C ALA A 183 -7.63 15.63 3.10
N ALA A 184 -7.55 14.33 2.79
CA ALA A 184 -7.81 13.81 1.45
C ALA A 184 -9.24 14.13 0.98
N GLU A 185 -10.24 14.04 1.88
CA GLU A 185 -11.61 14.43 1.59
C GLU A 185 -11.71 15.91 1.22
N SER A 186 -11.10 16.79 2.02
CA SER A 186 -11.12 18.22 1.75
C SER A 186 -10.51 18.57 0.40
N ALA A 187 -9.45 17.87 -0.01
CA ALA A 187 -8.75 18.12 -1.27
C ALA A 187 -9.42 17.47 -2.49
N TYR A 188 -9.97 16.26 -2.33
CA TYR A 188 -10.41 15.40 -3.44
C TYR A 188 -11.89 15.01 -3.38
N GLY A 189 -12.70 15.60 -2.51
CA GLY A 189 -14.08 15.17 -2.22
C GLY A 189 -14.97 14.94 -3.45
N ASN A 190 -14.93 15.85 -4.44
CA ASN A 190 -15.69 15.69 -5.69
C ASN A 190 -15.22 14.48 -6.52
N LYS A 191 -13.93 14.17 -6.44
CA LYS A 191 -13.30 13.07 -7.15
C LYS A 191 -13.53 11.74 -6.44
N ILE A 192 -13.57 11.75 -5.12
CA ILE A 192 -13.86 10.57 -4.29
C ILE A 192 -15.22 9.97 -4.66
N GLY A 193 -16.26 10.79 -4.85
CA GLY A 193 -17.59 10.31 -5.24
C GLY A 193 -17.66 9.62 -6.61
N ARG A 194 -16.61 9.73 -7.44
CA ARG A 194 -16.48 9.05 -8.73
C ARG A 194 -15.72 7.72 -8.65
N LEU A 195 -15.24 7.34 -7.47
CA LEU A 195 -14.54 6.07 -7.28
C LEU A 195 -15.49 4.89 -7.53
N PRO A 196 -14.95 3.78 -8.07
CA PRO A 196 -15.72 2.56 -8.19
C PRO A 196 -15.97 1.94 -6.80
N ALA A 197 -16.72 0.83 -6.76
CA ALA A 197 -17.02 0.15 -5.51
C ALA A 197 -15.74 -0.17 -4.71
N CYS A 198 -15.76 0.04 -3.41
CA CYS A 198 -14.62 -0.15 -2.54
C CYS A 198 -14.89 -1.26 -1.53
N PHE A 199 -13.92 -2.14 -1.33
CA PHE A 199 -13.92 -3.09 -0.23
C PHE A 199 -12.85 -2.68 0.78
N ILE A 200 -13.20 -2.65 2.07
CA ILE A 200 -12.28 -2.32 3.16
C ILE A 200 -12.32 -3.42 4.22
N ASN A 201 -11.18 -4.05 4.48
CA ASN A 201 -11.00 -4.98 5.60
C ASN A 201 -10.16 -4.34 6.71
N GLY A 202 -10.52 -4.59 7.96
CA GLY A 202 -9.77 -4.10 9.13
C GLY A 202 -10.00 -4.96 10.38
N TYR A 203 -9.12 -4.81 11.37
CA TYR A 203 -9.15 -5.61 12.61
C TYR A 203 -9.11 -4.73 13.87
N GLY A 204 -9.79 -5.13 14.94
CA GLY A 204 -9.89 -4.34 16.19
C GLY A 204 -8.57 -4.16 16.94
N GLY A 205 -7.62 -5.09 16.78
CA GLY A 205 -6.25 -5.00 17.27
C GLY A 205 -5.27 -4.30 16.31
N ASP A 206 -5.74 -3.65 15.26
CA ASP A 206 -4.92 -2.78 14.41
C ASP A 206 -4.94 -1.34 14.99
N PRO A 207 -3.77 -0.72 15.30
CA PRO A 207 -3.71 0.66 15.75
C PRO A 207 -4.40 1.65 14.80
N LEU A 208 -4.46 1.36 13.50
CA LEU A 208 -5.03 2.25 12.49
C LEU A 208 -6.53 2.02 12.23
N VAL A 209 -7.19 1.09 12.94
CA VAL A 209 -8.57 0.68 12.63
C VAL A 209 -9.56 1.83 12.68
N ASP A 210 -9.40 2.79 13.58
CA ASP A 210 -10.31 3.94 13.66
C ASP A 210 -10.17 4.85 12.44
N LYS A 211 -8.93 5.03 11.93
CA LYS A 211 -8.67 5.78 10.70
C LYS A 211 -9.18 5.05 9.46
N GLN A 212 -9.12 3.72 9.45
CA GLN A 212 -9.75 2.90 8.41
C GLN A 212 -11.28 3.02 8.43
N LYS A 213 -11.89 3.03 9.61
CA LYS A 213 -13.34 3.25 9.80
C LYS A 213 -13.75 4.67 9.41
N GLU A 214 -12.97 5.69 9.77
CA GLU A 214 -13.16 7.09 9.36
C GLU A 214 -13.12 7.22 7.83
N PHE A 215 -12.11 6.65 7.19
CA PHE A 215 -12.00 6.63 5.73
C PHE A 215 -13.19 5.95 5.06
N ALA A 216 -13.66 4.81 5.59
CA ALA A 216 -14.84 4.13 5.05
C ALA A 216 -16.11 5.00 5.12
N LYS A 217 -16.30 5.74 6.22
CA LYS A 217 -17.43 6.68 6.37
C LYS A 217 -17.36 7.82 5.36
N ILE A 218 -16.16 8.35 5.09
CA ILE A 218 -15.94 9.40 4.09
C ILE A 218 -16.37 8.91 2.70
N LEU A 219 -15.94 7.70 2.31
CA LEU A 219 -16.33 7.10 1.03
C LEU A 219 -17.86 6.97 0.90
N GLU A 220 -18.52 6.44 1.94
CA GLU A 220 -19.97 6.29 1.98
C GLU A 220 -20.70 7.65 1.91
N ALA A 221 -20.22 8.64 2.65
CA ALA A 221 -20.78 10.00 2.63
C ALA A 221 -20.66 10.67 1.25
N ARG A 222 -19.67 10.26 0.45
CA ARG A 222 -19.46 10.70 -0.94
C ARG A 222 -20.22 9.87 -1.97
N GLY A 223 -21.06 8.93 -1.53
CA GLY A 223 -21.91 8.11 -2.40
C GLY A 223 -21.19 6.91 -3.03
N VAL A 224 -19.97 6.58 -2.58
CA VAL A 224 -19.25 5.40 -3.06
C VAL A 224 -19.88 4.15 -2.44
N ARG A 225 -20.10 3.10 -3.24
CA ARG A 225 -20.50 1.78 -2.72
C ARG A 225 -19.33 1.20 -1.93
N VAL A 226 -19.50 1.01 -0.62
CA VAL A 226 -18.45 0.43 0.24
C VAL A 226 -18.92 -0.88 0.88
N GLU A 227 -18.17 -1.95 0.68
CA GLU A 227 -18.27 -3.18 1.49
C GLU A 227 -17.20 -3.15 2.58
N LYS A 228 -17.64 -3.12 3.84
CA LYS A 228 -16.75 -3.02 5.01
C LYS A 228 -16.74 -4.35 5.77
N ARG A 229 -15.55 -4.86 6.09
CA ARG A 229 -15.34 -6.03 6.95
C ARG A 229 -14.40 -5.64 8.08
N PHE A 230 -14.97 -5.15 9.18
CA PHE A 230 -14.24 -4.90 10.41
C PHE A 230 -14.52 -6.04 11.38
N VAL A 231 -13.48 -6.77 11.75
CA VAL A 231 -13.55 -7.88 12.72
C VAL A 231 -12.86 -7.45 13.99
N GLU A 232 -13.53 -7.56 15.14
CA GLU A 232 -12.95 -7.10 16.42
C GLU A 232 -11.69 -7.91 16.80
N ASP A 233 -11.67 -9.20 16.48
CA ASP A 233 -10.52 -10.08 16.68
C ASP A 233 -9.50 -10.02 15.54
N GLY A 234 -8.22 -10.04 15.89
CA GLY A 234 -7.07 -9.95 14.99
C GLY A 234 -6.25 -8.68 15.21
N TYR A 235 -5.13 -8.60 14.51
CA TYR A 235 -4.20 -7.47 14.56
C TYR A 235 -3.79 -7.05 13.15
N HIS A 236 -3.00 -5.99 13.05
CA HIS A 236 -2.56 -5.46 11.76
C HIS A 236 -1.93 -6.55 10.89
N ALA A 237 -2.57 -6.82 9.74
CA ALA A 237 -2.13 -7.81 8.76
C ALA A 237 -2.06 -9.28 9.23
N VAL A 238 -2.88 -9.65 10.22
CA VAL A 238 -2.93 -11.01 10.82
C VAL A 238 -3.02 -12.16 9.83
N GLU A 239 -3.66 -11.97 8.67
CA GLU A 239 -3.77 -12.97 7.60
C GLU A 239 -2.43 -13.42 6.97
N ILE A 240 -1.30 -12.77 7.27
CA ILE A 240 0.03 -13.33 6.92
C ILE A 240 0.40 -14.49 7.82
N PHE A 241 -0.08 -14.48 9.06
CA PHE A 241 0.34 -15.39 10.12
C PHE A 241 -0.75 -16.41 10.49
N ASP A 242 -2.01 -16.10 10.18
CA ASP A 242 -3.17 -16.93 10.48
C ASP A 242 -3.88 -17.38 9.18
N GLU A 243 -3.83 -18.68 8.92
CA GLU A 243 -4.44 -19.31 7.75
C GLU A 243 -5.95 -19.17 7.73
N THR A 244 -6.62 -19.24 8.89
CA THR A 244 -8.08 -19.08 8.99
C THR A 244 -8.49 -17.67 8.58
N LYS A 245 -7.75 -16.65 9.04
CA LYS A 245 -7.96 -15.26 8.63
C LYS A 245 -7.65 -15.05 7.13
N ALA A 246 -6.61 -15.71 6.61
CA ALA A 246 -6.28 -15.67 5.19
C ALA A 246 -7.39 -16.26 4.30
N LEU A 247 -7.93 -17.43 4.68
CA LEU A 247 -9.02 -18.09 3.97
C LEU A 247 -10.31 -17.25 4.02
N ALA A 248 -10.63 -16.66 5.17
CA ALA A 248 -11.76 -15.74 5.30
C ALA A 248 -11.58 -14.51 4.40
N LEU A 249 -10.38 -13.92 4.35
CA LEU A 249 -10.09 -12.80 3.47
C LEU A 249 -10.24 -13.18 1.99
N ALA A 250 -9.72 -14.34 1.59
CA ALA A 250 -9.84 -14.85 0.22
C ALA A 250 -11.31 -15.06 -0.18
N GLN A 251 -12.13 -15.59 0.72
CA GLN A 251 -13.56 -15.75 0.49
C GLN A 251 -14.27 -14.39 0.35
N ASN A 252 -13.92 -13.41 1.19
CA ASN A 252 -14.46 -12.05 1.10
C ASN A 252 -14.06 -11.38 -0.22
N ILE A 253 -12.80 -11.52 -0.66
CA ILE A 253 -12.35 -11.04 -1.98
C ILE A 253 -13.21 -11.66 -3.06
N LYS A 254 -13.34 -12.99 -3.07
CA LYS A 254 -14.14 -13.72 -4.07
C LYS A 254 -15.57 -13.20 -4.14
N ASN A 255 -16.22 -13.04 -2.98
CA ASN A 255 -17.60 -12.55 -2.90
C ASN A 255 -17.72 -11.12 -3.44
N PHE A 256 -16.79 -10.25 -3.06
CA PHE A 256 -16.76 -8.87 -3.56
C PHE A 256 -16.62 -8.85 -5.09
N VAL A 257 -15.64 -9.57 -5.66
CA VAL A 257 -15.44 -9.65 -7.11
C VAL A 257 -16.69 -10.17 -7.82
N LEU A 258 -17.29 -11.25 -7.32
CA LEU A 258 -18.51 -11.81 -7.90
C LEU A 258 -19.64 -10.78 -7.92
N SER A 259 -19.82 -10.04 -6.81
CA SER A 259 -20.85 -8.99 -6.71
C SER A 259 -20.67 -7.86 -7.72
N LEU A 260 -19.43 -7.56 -8.13
CA LEU A 260 -19.16 -6.57 -9.17
C LEU A 260 -19.50 -7.14 -10.55
N THR A 261 -19.06 -8.36 -10.85
CA THR A 261 -19.25 -8.97 -12.18
C THR A 261 -20.70 -9.30 -12.52
N SER A 262 -21.54 -9.58 -11.51
CA SER A 262 -22.98 -9.81 -11.73
C SER A 262 -23.70 -8.55 -12.20
N GLU A 263 -23.21 -7.35 -11.84
CA GLU A 263 -23.81 -6.07 -12.23
C GLU A 263 -23.52 -5.69 -13.69
N PHE A 264 -22.49 -6.28 -14.31
CA PHE A 264 -22.12 -6.04 -15.71
C PHE A 264 -22.64 -7.10 -16.69
N SER A 265 -23.29 -8.14 -16.18
CA SER A 265 -23.85 -9.24 -16.99
C SER A 265 -25.36 -9.10 -17.25
N ASN A 266 -25.99 -8.05 -16.72
CA ASN A 266 -27.41 -7.72 -16.92
C ASN A 266 -27.56 -6.49 -17.82
#